data_AF-A0A8J2E1E6-F1
#
_entry.id   AF-A0A8J2E1E6-F1
#
_cell.length_a   1.000
_cell.length_b   1.000
_cell.length_c   1.000
_cell.angle_alpha   90.00
_cell.angle_beta   90.00
_cell.angle_gamma   90.00
#
_symmetry.space_group_name_H-M   'P 1'
#
loop_
_entity.id
_entity.type
_entity.pdbx_description
1 polymer ?
#
loop_
_entity_poly.entity_id
_entity_poly.type
_entity_poly.pdbx_seq_one_letter_code
_entity_poly.pdbx_strand_id
1 'polypeptide(L)'
;HRDGIFEESTTAGLSAINSACSGVLASDPHGGIIYDKGNYRGILTAAHELGHVFGANHDSDSCAIDSIMAERESPSKKTWSECSKKQFQDALQIENFSCMYNKPLLGNSSSTKDLEESVADSKVLLITPDIFNPNKLIVISHKKSFIKVWQIDRDVDDEEVKYNDLHVSIPGTTSLIFDPRIIEPTKMIIINYIKNKIHINTVDL
;
A
#
# COMPACT_ATOMS: atom_id res chain seq x y z
N HIS A 1 8.35 7.68 34.03
CA HIS A 1 7.39 7.43 32.93
C HIS A 1 7.98 6.25 32.16
N ARG A 2 7.20 5.15 32.09
CA ARG A 2 7.50 3.80 31.59
C ARG A 2 8.79 3.60 30.78
N ASP A 3 9.72 2.88 31.40
CA ASP A 3 10.96 2.40 30.82
C ASP A 3 10.67 1.34 29.73
N GLY A 4 11.10 1.62 28.50
CA GLY A 4 11.36 0.57 27.53
C GLY A 4 12.57 -0.25 28.00
N ILE A 5 12.55 -1.56 27.78
CA ILE A 5 13.62 -2.46 28.23
C ILE A 5 14.92 -2.08 27.52
N PHE A 6 15.97 -1.90 28.33
CA PHE A 6 17.33 -1.51 27.93
C PHE A 6 18.12 -2.77 27.55
N GLU A 7 18.76 -2.76 26.39
CA GLU A 7 19.96 -3.57 26.16
C GLU A 7 21.14 -2.60 26.34
N GLU A 8 22.04 -2.86 27.29
CA GLU A 8 23.18 -1.98 27.62
C GLU A 8 24.12 -1.80 26.42
N SER A 9 23.76 -0.91 25.50
CA SER A 9 24.57 -0.56 24.34
C SER A 9 24.38 0.91 24.00
N THR A 10 25.37 1.50 23.32
CA THR A 10 25.30 2.86 22.77
C THR A 10 24.33 2.98 21.58
N THR A 11 23.67 1.88 21.23
CA THR A 11 22.77 1.74 20.09
C THR A 11 21.51 2.57 20.31
N ALA A 12 21.24 3.49 19.39
CA ALA A 12 20.04 4.34 19.43
C ALA A 12 18.86 3.71 18.67
N GLY A 13 19.14 2.85 17.69
CA GLY A 13 18.14 2.12 16.92
C GLY A 13 18.79 0.95 16.19
N LEU A 14 17.94 0.08 15.64
CA LEU A 14 18.35 -1.06 14.84
C LEU A 14 17.26 -1.37 13.81
N SER A 15 17.65 -1.56 12.54
CA SER A 15 16.78 -2.06 11.48
C SER A 15 17.53 -2.96 10.50
N ALA A 16 16.78 -3.76 9.76
CA ALA A 16 17.30 -4.53 8.65
C ALA A 16 17.40 -3.65 7.38
N ILE A 17 18.44 -3.89 6.57
CA ILE A 17 18.63 -3.19 5.31
C ILE A 17 17.71 -3.82 4.24
N ASN A 18 17.13 -2.99 3.36
CA ASN A 18 16.22 -3.41 2.29
C ASN A 18 14.95 -4.13 2.78
N SER A 19 14.53 -3.92 4.02
CA SER A 19 13.44 -4.69 4.62
C SER A 19 12.04 -4.15 4.36
N ALA A 20 11.91 -3.01 3.67
CA ALA A 20 10.60 -2.54 3.26
C ALA A 20 9.94 -3.58 2.33
N CYS A 21 8.67 -3.88 2.57
CA CYS A 21 7.85 -4.78 1.75
C CYS A 21 8.30 -6.25 1.67
N SER A 22 9.37 -6.66 2.36
CA SER A 22 9.82 -8.05 2.45
C SER A 22 8.75 -8.88 3.18
N GLY A 23 7.79 -9.45 2.45
CA GLY A 23 6.61 -10.09 3.03
C GLY A 23 6.95 -11.27 3.96
N VAL A 24 6.16 -11.42 5.04
CA VAL A 24 5.93 -12.56 5.98
C VAL A 24 6.80 -13.83 5.79
N LEU A 25 8.11 -13.68 5.67
CA LEU A 25 9.09 -14.77 5.74
C LEU A 25 9.93 -14.50 6.99
N ALA A 26 9.24 -14.61 8.12
CA ALA A 26 9.61 -14.85 9.53
C ALA A 26 11.03 -14.58 10.11
N SER A 27 12.04 -14.10 9.38
CA SER A 27 13.41 -13.89 9.89
C SER A 27 13.87 -12.44 9.90
N ASP A 28 13.30 -11.55 9.07
CA ASP A 28 13.77 -10.16 8.97
C ASP A 28 12.67 -9.15 9.36
N PRO A 29 12.92 -8.23 10.31
CA PRO A 29 11.95 -7.22 10.70
C PRO A 29 11.75 -6.18 9.59
N HIS A 30 10.49 -5.89 9.24
CA HIS A 30 10.11 -4.96 8.15
C HIS A 30 10.28 -3.47 8.51
N GLY A 31 11.08 -3.19 9.53
CA GLY A 31 11.18 -1.90 10.16
C GLY A 31 12.32 -1.85 11.17
N GLY A 32 12.38 -0.75 11.91
CA GLY A 32 13.37 -0.55 12.95
C GLY A 32 12.78 -0.44 14.33
N ILE A 33 13.57 -0.80 15.33
CA ILE A 33 13.31 -0.45 16.72
C ILE A 33 14.13 0.81 17.01
N ILE A 34 13.49 1.80 17.61
CA ILE A 34 14.14 3.07 17.99
C ILE A 34 14.04 3.28 19.49
N TYR A 35 15.14 3.76 20.07
CA TYR A 35 15.14 4.33 21.39
C TYR A 35 14.95 5.85 21.28
N ASP A 36 13.75 6.31 21.64
CA ASP A 36 13.45 7.73 21.66
C ASP A 36 14.11 8.40 22.88
N LYS A 37 15.24 9.06 22.64
CA LYS A 37 15.95 9.90 23.63
C LYS A 37 15.20 11.22 23.94
N GLY A 38 14.03 11.43 23.34
CA GLY A 38 13.28 12.68 23.35
C GLY A 38 13.90 13.74 22.44
N ASN A 39 13.19 14.86 22.31
CA ASN A 39 13.55 15.97 21.42
C ASN A 39 13.71 15.54 19.96
N TYR A 40 14.46 16.30 19.17
CA TYR A 40 14.68 16.04 17.76
C TYR A 40 15.56 14.79 17.50
N ARG A 41 16.23 14.24 18.53
CA ARG A 41 17.13 13.09 18.39
C ARG A 41 16.38 11.80 18.06
N GLY A 42 15.25 11.53 18.71
CA GLY A 42 14.41 10.37 18.38
C GLY A 42 13.95 10.38 16.93
N ILE A 43 13.61 11.56 16.39
CA ILE A 43 13.23 11.74 14.99
C ILE A 43 14.42 11.45 14.05
N LEU A 44 15.62 11.91 14.41
CA LEU A 44 16.82 11.64 13.62
C LEU A 44 17.20 10.16 13.62
N THR A 45 17.11 9.50 14.77
CA THR A 45 17.29 8.05 14.87
C THR A 45 16.24 7.32 14.04
N ALA A 46 14.97 7.69 14.12
CA ALA A 46 13.93 7.11 13.28
C ALA A 46 14.20 7.30 11.78
N ALA A 47 14.67 8.48 11.38
CA ALA A 47 15.10 8.72 10.01
C ALA A 47 16.27 7.81 9.64
N HIS A 48 17.31 7.72 10.46
CA HIS A 48 18.46 6.83 10.25
C HIS A 48 18.04 5.37 10.03
N GLU A 49 17.21 4.82 10.91
CA GLU A 49 16.74 3.44 10.79
C GLU A 49 15.84 3.24 9.55
N LEU A 50 15.03 4.24 9.17
CA LEU A 50 14.28 4.21 7.91
C LEU A 50 15.20 4.24 6.68
N GLY A 51 16.35 4.90 6.76
CA GLY A 51 17.36 4.88 5.72
C GLY A 51 17.87 3.47 5.45
N HIS A 52 18.16 2.70 6.50
CA HIS A 52 18.48 1.27 6.38
C HIS A 52 17.32 0.48 5.75
N VAL A 53 16.09 0.65 6.24
CA VAL A 53 14.89 -0.01 5.68
C VAL A 53 14.74 0.25 4.17
N PHE A 54 15.11 1.44 3.69
CA PHE A 54 15.10 1.83 2.27
C PHE A 54 16.39 1.50 1.50
N GLY A 55 17.36 0.86 2.14
CA GLY A 55 18.53 0.28 1.47
C GLY A 55 19.84 1.04 1.58
N ALA A 56 19.93 2.07 2.40
CA ALA A 56 21.21 2.73 2.66
C ALA A 56 22.02 2.00 3.74
N ASN A 57 23.32 1.87 3.50
CA ASN A 57 24.30 1.60 4.54
C ASN A 57 24.74 2.91 5.22
N HIS A 58 25.54 2.80 6.28
CA HIS A 58 26.17 3.98 6.87
C HIS A 58 26.99 4.76 5.83
N ASP A 59 26.95 6.08 5.92
CA ASP A 59 27.86 6.94 5.17
C ASP A 59 29.28 6.82 5.76
N SER A 60 30.25 6.52 4.89
CA SER A 60 31.66 6.60 5.23
C SER A 60 32.19 8.04 5.16
N ASP A 61 33.39 8.28 5.69
CA ASP A 61 34.04 9.60 5.66
C ASP A 61 34.19 10.16 4.24
N SER A 62 34.34 9.30 3.23
CA SER A 62 34.40 9.72 1.82
C SER A 62 33.07 10.20 1.25
N CYS A 63 31.96 9.89 1.92
CA CYS A 63 30.64 10.31 1.49
C CYS A 63 30.19 11.60 2.20
N ALA A 64 29.97 11.51 3.51
CA ALA A 64 29.53 12.62 4.32
C ALA A 64 29.65 12.25 5.81
N ILE A 65 30.27 13.13 6.59
CA ILE A 65 30.37 12.97 8.05
C ILE A 65 29.19 13.60 8.81
N ASP A 66 28.46 14.53 8.16
CA ASP A 66 27.33 15.27 8.73
C ASP A 66 26.02 15.00 7.96
N SER A 67 25.65 13.73 7.87
CA SER A 67 24.44 13.24 7.21
C SER A 67 23.63 12.33 8.13
N ILE A 68 22.36 12.12 7.80
CA ILE A 68 21.46 11.24 8.58
C ILE A 68 22.06 9.83 8.73
N MET A 69 22.69 9.28 7.68
CA MET A 69 23.25 7.92 7.68
C MET A 69 24.68 7.81 8.24
N ALA A 70 25.27 8.88 8.76
CA ALA A 70 26.57 8.75 9.42
C ALA A 70 26.45 7.89 10.70
N GLU A 71 27.43 7.02 10.95
CA GLU A 71 27.41 6.02 12.06
C GLU A 71 27.13 6.62 13.45
N ARG A 72 27.52 7.88 13.68
CA ARG A 72 27.31 8.56 14.97
C ARG A 72 26.21 9.61 14.87
N GLU A 73 25.19 9.49 15.71
CA GLU A 73 24.10 10.47 15.78
C GLU A 73 24.57 11.87 16.27
N SER A 74 24.09 12.91 15.62
CA SER A 74 24.25 14.30 16.03
C SER A 74 23.02 15.13 15.61
N PRO A 75 22.54 16.09 16.43
CA PRO A 75 21.40 16.96 16.10
C PRO A 75 21.57 17.82 14.83
N SER A 76 22.80 17.98 14.32
CA SER A 76 23.12 18.70 13.08
C SER A 76 22.77 17.92 11.81
N LYS A 77 22.66 16.60 11.90
CA LYS A 77 22.59 15.67 10.76
C LYS A 77 21.18 15.55 10.20
N LYS A 78 20.74 16.56 9.44
CA LYS A 78 19.35 16.68 8.96
C LYS A 78 19.14 16.33 7.49
N THR A 79 20.19 15.94 6.79
CA THR A 79 20.18 15.71 5.34
C THR A 79 20.73 14.34 5.00
N TRP A 80 20.12 13.73 3.99
CA TRP A 80 20.67 12.56 3.31
C TRP A 80 21.86 12.97 2.44
N SER A 81 22.95 12.21 2.49
CA SER A 81 24.09 12.40 1.58
C SER A 81 23.74 11.98 0.15
N GLU A 82 24.59 12.34 -0.81
CA GLU A 82 24.41 11.86 -2.19
C GLU A 82 24.62 10.34 -2.31
N CYS A 83 25.48 9.73 -1.49
CA CYS A 83 25.65 8.26 -1.53
C CYS A 83 24.44 7.54 -0.95
N SER A 84 23.83 8.07 0.12
CA SER A 84 22.57 7.54 0.65
C SER A 84 21.45 7.64 -0.39
N LYS A 85 21.28 8.80 -1.03
CA LYS A 85 20.28 8.98 -2.11
C LYS A 85 20.51 8.02 -3.27
N LYS A 86 21.77 7.84 -3.68
CA LYS A 86 22.13 6.87 -4.72
C LYS A 86 21.77 5.45 -4.32
N GLN A 87 22.08 5.05 -3.09
CA GLN A 87 21.71 3.72 -2.57
C GLN A 87 20.19 3.52 -2.54
N PHE A 88 19.40 4.52 -2.14
CA PHE A 88 17.93 4.44 -2.24
C PHE A 88 17.46 4.21 -3.68
N GLN A 89 18.03 4.96 -4.63
CA GLN A 89 17.68 4.81 -6.05
C GLN A 89 18.05 3.43 -6.60
N ASP A 90 19.22 2.93 -6.24
CA ASP A 90 19.70 1.61 -6.65
C ASP A 90 18.81 0.52 -6.01
N ALA A 91 18.45 0.64 -4.73
CA ALA A 91 17.55 -0.28 -4.03
C ALA A 91 16.14 -0.31 -4.64
N LEU A 92 15.56 0.85 -4.96
CA LEU A 92 14.26 0.96 -5.65
C LEU A 92 14.22 0.26 -7.03
N GLN A 93 15.38 0.06 -7.66
CA GLN A 93 15.47 -0.63 -8.95
C GLN A 93 15.68 -2.15 -8.82
N ILE A 94 16.27 -2.60 -7.71
CA ILE A 94 16.71 -3.99 -7.53
C ILE A 94 15.70 -4.76 -6.67
N GLU A 95 15.19 -4.14 -5.60
CA GLU A 95 14.34 -4.79 -4.60
C GLU A 95 12.85 -4.59 -4.88
N ASN A 96 12.00 -5.48 -4.33
CA ASN A 96 10.55 -5.37 -4.48
C ASN A 96 9.93 -4.47 -3.40
N PHE A 97 9.83 -3.18 -3.70
CA PHE A 97 9.15 -2.19 -2.86
C PHE A 97 7.72 -1.87 -3.28
N SER A 98 7.03 -2.81 -3.92
CA SER A 98 5.67 -2.61 -4.45
C SER A 98 4.67 -2.09 -3.41
N CYS A 99 4.82 -2.46 -2.13
CA CYS A 99 3.94 -2.01 -1.04
C CYS A 99 4.12 -0.53 -0.65
N MET A 100 5.12 0.18 -1.17
CA MET A 100 5.34 1.61 -0.88
C MET A 100 4.75 2.54 -1.95
N TYR A 101 4.25 2.01 -3.06
CA TYR A 101 3.74 2.84 -4.15
C TYR A 101 2.30 3.31 -3.96
N ASN A 102 1.58 2.77 -2.97
CA ASN A 102 0.24 3.27 -2.64
C ASN A 102 0.33 4.49 -1.71
N LYS A 103 -0.46 5.51 -2.03
CA LYS A 103 -0.64 6.66 -1.15
C LYS A 103 -1.63 6.31 -0.04
N PRO A 104 -1.31 6.48 1.25
CA PRO A 104 -2.25 6.19 2.32
C PRO A 104 -3.44 7.16 2.27
N LEU A 105 -4.64 6.65 2.52
CA LEU A 105 -5.83 7.46 2.70
C LEU A 105 -5.74 8.15 4.06
N LEU A 106 -5.65 9.48 4.08
CA LEU A 106 -5.67 10.25 5.32
C LEU A 106 -7.07 10.12 5.93
N GLY A 107 -7.14 9.64 7.18
CA GLY A 107 -8.38 9.41 7.91
C GLY A 107 -9.28 10.63 8.00
N ASN A 108 -10.15 10.76 7.00
CA ASN A 108 -11.44 11.42 7.12
C ASN A 108 -12.49 10.37 6.73
N SER A 109 -12.93 9.63 7.74
CA SER A 109 -14.11 8.77 7.67
C SER A 109 -15.34 9.62 7.37
N SER A 110 -15.63 9.86 6.08
CA SER A 110 -16.93 10.16 5.46
C SER A 110 -16.81 10.80 4.05
N SER A 111 -15.77 10.46 3.29
CA SER A 111 -15.85 10.54 1.82
C SER A 111 -14.82 9.59 1.20
N THR A 112 -14.98 8.27 1.41
CA THR A 112 -14.68 7.38 0.29
C THR A 112 -15.53 7.92 -0.84
N LYS A 113 -14.92 8.50 -1.87
CA LYS A 113 -15.68 8.85 -3.06
C LYS A 113 -16.27 7.53 -3.53
N ASP A 114 -17.59 7.39 -3.43
CA ASP A 114 -18.27 6.20 -3.93
C ASP A 114 -17.78 6.02 -5.37
N LEU A 115 -17.32 4.80 -5.69
CA LEU A 115 -16.95 4.48 -7.06
C LEU A 115 -18.14 4.87 -7.93
N GLU A 116 -17.92 5.72 -8.93
CA GLU A 116 -18.86 6.04 -9.99
C GLU A 116 -18.04 6.22 -11.27
N GLU A 117 -18.02 5.17 -12.08
CA GLU A 117 -17.26 5.14 -13.33
C GLU A 117 -18.19 4.80 -14.49
N SER A 118 -17.93 5.41 -15.64
CA SER A 118 -18.69 5.19 -16.86
C SER A 118 -17.74 5.11 -18.03
N VAL A 119 -17.67 3.94 -18.67
CA VAL A 119 -16.76 3.68 -19.77
C VAL A 119 -17.55 3.21 -21.00
N ALA A 120 -17.06 3.54 -22.20
CA ALA A 120 -17.63 2.98 -23.43
C ALA A 120 -17.55 1.45 -23.40
N ASP A 121 -18.58 0.77 -23.88
CA ASP A 121 -18.67 -0.70 -23.88
C ASP A 121 -17.63 -1.38 -24.80
N SER A 122 -16.96 -0.61 -25.65
CA SER A 122 -15.81 -1.05 -26.43
C SER A 122 -14.49 -1.14 -25.64
N LYS A 123 -14.46 -0.66 -24.40
CA LYS A 123 -13.27 -0.68 -23.54
C LYS A 123 -13.41 -1.70 -22.42
N VAL A 124 -12.26 -2.19 -21.97
CA VAL A 124 -12.11 -3.00 -20.77
C VAL A 124 -12.10 -2.06 -19.56
N LEU A 125 -12.88 -2.40 -18.52
CA LEU A 125 -12.80 -1.74 -17.22
C LEU A 125 -12.07 -2.64 -16.23
N LEU A 126 -11.05 -2.08 -15.59
CA LEU A 126 -10.25 -2.74 -14.57
C LEU A 126 -10.56 -2.08 -13.22
N ILE A 127 -10.93 -2.89 -12.24
CA ILE A 127 -11.30 -2.44 -10.89
C ILE A 127 -10.42 -3.19 -9.91
N THR A 128 -9.66 -2.46 -9.12
CA THR A 128 -8.82 -3.00 -8.06
C THR A 128 -9.51 -2.82 -6.70
N PRO A 129 -9.27 -3.69 -5.70
CA PRO A 129 -10.00 -3.63 -4.42
C PRO A 129 -9.88 -2.30 -3.64
N ASP A 130 -8.85 -1.52 -3.91
CA ASP A 130 -8.56 -0.23 -3.27
C ASP A 130 -9.46 0.92 -3.74
N ILE A 131 -10.18 0.78 -4.86
CA ILE A 131 -10.94 1.90 -5.45
C ILE A 131 -12.40 1.99 -4.99
N PHE A 132 -12.91 0.99 -4.28
CA PHE A 132 -14.30 0.96 -3.80
C PHE A 132 -14.40 0.97 -2.27
N ASN A 133 -15.49 1.50 -1.75
CA ASN A 133 -15.83 1.39 -0.34
C ASN A 133 -16.32 -0.04 -0.02
N PRO A 134 -15.63 -0.81 0.85
CA PRO A 134 -16.03 -2.19 1.17
C PRO A 134 -17.36 -2.31 1.94
N ASN A 135 -17.86 -1.20 2.49
CA ASN A 135 -19.14 -1.14 3.22
C ASN A 135 -20.35 -0.88 2.31
N LYS A 136 -20.13 -0.72 1.01
CA LYS A 136 -21.19 -0.50 0.02
C LYS A 136 -21.21 -1.64 -1.00
N LEU A 137 -22.37 -1.86 -1.61
CA LEU A 137 -22.50 -2.81 -2.72
C LEU A 137 -22.03 -2.18 -4.02
N ILE A 138 -21.44 -2.97 -4.91
CA ILE A 138 -21.08 -2.55 -6.27
C ILE A 138 -22.23 -2.91 -7.20
N VAL A 139 -22.64 -1.94 -8.03
CA VAL A 139 -23.61 -2.13 -9.10
C VAL A 139 -22.91 -1.95 -10.45
N ILE A 140 -23.04 -2.93 -11.33
CA ILE A 140 -22.59 -2.87 -12.72
C ILE A 140 -23.81 -2.90 -13.61
N SER A 141 -23.94 -1.96 -14.55
CA SER A 141 -24.97 -1.98 -15.59
C SER A 141 -24.43 -1.57 -16.94
N HIS A 142 -25.15 -1.94 -18.00
CA HIS A 142 -24.87 -1.44 -19.34
C HIS A 142 -26.09 -0.71 -19.92
N LYS A 143 -25.86 0.51 -20.44
CA LYS A 143 -26.91 1.34 -21.02
C LYS A 143 -26.33 2.31 -22.05
N LYS A 144 -26.99 2.45 -23.20
CA LYS A 144 -26.60 3.40 -24.27
C LYS A 144 -25.14 3.27 -24.71
N SER A 145 -24.62 2.03 -24.82
CA SER A 145 -23.22 1.74 -25.18
C SER A 145 -22.18 2.16 -24.14
N PHE A 146 -22.59 2.31 -22.89
CA PHE A 146 -21.69 2.53 -21.76
C PHE A 146 -21.89 1.46 -20.70
N ILE A 147 -20.79 0.98 -20.13
CA ILE A 147 -20.76 0.24 -18.88
C ILE A 147 -20.63 1.26 -17.76
N LYS A 148 -21.54 1.19 -16.79
CA LYS A 148 -21.54 2.03 -15.60
C LYS A 148 -21.31 1.16 -14.38
N VAL A 149 -20.43 1.61 -13.50
CA VAL A 149 -20.16 0.98 -12.22
C VAL A 149 -20.32 2.03 -11.13
N TRP A 150 -21.18 1.76 -10.14
CA TRP A 150 -21.35 2.67 -9.01
C TRP A 150 -21.61 1.93 -7.71
N GLN A 151 -21.54 2.64 -6.57
CA GLN A 151 -21.83 2.06 -5.26
C GLN A 151 -23.18 2.48 -4.71
N ILE A 152 -23.84 1.56 -4.01
CA ILE A 152 -25.09 1.79 -3.27
C ILE A 152 -24.92 1.33 -1.82
N ASP A 153 -25.68 1.93 -0.91
CA ASP A 153 -25.64 1.56 0.50
C ASP A 153 -26.08 0.10 0.71
N ARG A 154 -25.46 -0.56 1.68
CA ARG A 154 -25.80 -1.91 2.13
C ARG A 154 -26.81 -1.82 3.27
N ASP A 155 -27.87 -2.60 3.20
CA ASP A 155 -28.72 -2.86 4.36
C ASP A 155 -27.97 -3.75 5.35
N VAL A 156 -27.87 -3.29 6.60
CA VAL A 156 -26.92 -3.76 7.61
C VAL A 156 -27.20 -5.21 8.00
N ASP A 157 -26.33 -6.12 7.57
CA ASP A 157 -26.08 -7.41 8.21
C ASP A 157 -24.58 -7.75 8.02
N ASP A 158 -23.82 -7.72 9.12
CA ASP A 158 -22.41 -8.13 9.14
C ASP A 158 -22.31 -9.65 9.23
N GLU A 159 -22.58 -10.30 8.11
CA GLU A 159 -22.27 -11.71 7.93
C GLU A 159 -20.79 -11.92 7.59
N GLU A 160 -20.27 -13.06 8.03
CA GLU A 160 -18.92 -13.51 7.69
C GLU A 160 -18.84 -13.81 6.18
N VAL A 161 -18.07 -13.01 5.45
CA VAL A 161 -17.99 -13.11 4.00
C VAL A 161 -16.84 -14.04 3.60
N LYS A 162 -17.15 -15.10 2.85
CA LYS A 162 -16.16 -15.99 2.26
C LYS A 162 -15.70 -15.47 0.90
N TYR A 163 -14.40 -15.51 0.65
CA TYR A 163 -13.83 -15.17 -0.66
C TYR A 163 -14.30 -16.11 -1.76
N ASN A 164 -14.65 -15.53 -2.91
CA ASN A 164 -15.12 -16.22 -4.10
C ASN A 164 -14.58 -15.54 -5.35
N ASP A 165 -14.14 -16.34 -6.31
CA ASP A 165 -13.83 -15.85 -7.65
C ASP A 165 -15.11 -15.52 -8.42
N LEU A 166 -15.15 -14.33 -9.01
CA LEU A 166 -16.23 -13.96 -9.91
C LEU A 166 -15.90 -14.51 -11.29
N HIS A 167 -16.78 -15.35 -11.82
CA HIS A 167 -16.81 -15.75 -13.23
C HIS A 167 -18.24 -15.66 -13.73
N VAL A 168 -18.71 -14.43 -13.95
CA VAL A 168 -20.12 -14.14 -14.22
C VAL A 168 -20.28 -13.60 -15.63
N SER A 169 -21.31 -14.07 -16.34
CA SER A 169 -21.74 -13.50 -17.62
C SER A 169 -23.23 -13.17 -17.55
N ILE A 170 -23.56 -11.89 -17.66
CA ILE A 170 -24.94 -11.40 -17.63
C ILE A 170 -25.33 -10.75 -18.96
N PRO A 171 -26.62 -10.78 -19.35
CA PRO A 171 -27.10 -10.01 -20.49
C PRO A 171 -26.78 -8.51 -20.35
N GLY A 172 -26.43 -7.84 -21.46
CA GLY A 172 -26.13 -6.39 -21.48
C GLY A 172 -27.26 -5.49 -21.01
N THR A 173 -28.49 -5.98 -20.97
CA THR A 173 -29.65 -5.22 -20.51
C THR A 173 -29.91 -5.35 -19.01
N THR A 174 -29.10 -6.14 -18.30
CA THR A 174 -29.27 -6.41 -16.87
C THR A 174 -28.18 -5.75 -16.05
N SER A 175 -28.44 -5.60 -14.75
CA SER A 175 -27.45 -5.13 -13.79
C SER A 175 -27.00 -6.29 -12.90
N LEU A 176 -25.73 -6.30 -12.50
CA LEU A 176 -25.22 -7.14 -11.43
C LEU A 176 -25.00 -6.30 -10.18
N ILE A 177 -25.35 -6.84 -9.02
CA ILE A 177 -25.02 -6.28 -7.71
C ILE A 177 -24.25 -7.34 -6.95
N PHE A 178 -23.14 -6.97 -6.32
CA PHE A 178 -22.38 -7.89 -5.46
C PHE A 178 -21.71 -7.16 -4.29
N ASP A 179 -21.38 -7.93 -3.26
CA ASP A 179 -20.59 -7.47 -2.11
C ASP A 179 -19.10 -7.50 -2.48
N PRO A 180 -18.39 -6.35 -2.52
CA PRO A 180 -16.96 -6.33 -2.80
C PRO A 180 -16.11 -7.17 -1.84
N ARG A 181 -16.57 -7.42 -0.61
CA ARG A 181 -15.85 -8.19 0.42
C ARG A 181 -15.68 -9.67 0.03
N ILE A 182 -16.44 -10.16 -0.96
CA ILE A 182 -16.25 -11.53 -1.48
C ILE A 182 -14.98 -11.65 -2.33
N ILE A 183 -14.31 -10.56 -2.69
CA ILE A 183 -13.15 -10.58 -3.57
C ILE A 183 -11.87 -10.61 -2.73
N GLU A 184 -10.96 -11.51 -3.08
CA GLU A 184 -9.64 -11.56 -2.44
C GLU A 184 -8.88 -10.24 -2.68
N PRO A 185 -8.25 -9.65 -1.66
CA PRO A 185 -7.51 -8.38 -1.80
C PRO A 185 -6.38 -8.41 -2.84
N THR A 186 -5.87 -9.60 -3.18
CA THR A 186 -4.80 -9.81 -4.18
C THR A 186 -5.33 -9.96 -5.60
N LYS A 187 -6.65 -9.86 -5.81
CA LYS A 187 -7.27 -10.02 -7.13
C LYS A 187 -7.91 -8.73 -7.60
N MET A 188 -7.85 -8.51 -8.91
CA MET A 188 -8.57 -7.44 -9.59
C MET A 188 -9.77 -7.97 -10.37
N ILE A 189 -10.74 -7.10 -10.61
CA ILE A 189 -11.95 -7.40 -11.39
C ILE A 189 -11.78 -6.84 -12.80
N ILE A 190 -11.99 -7.68 -13.80
CA ILE A 190 -12.00 -7.33 -15.22
C ILE A 190 -13.43 -7.39 -15.72
N ILE A 191 -13.92 -6.27 -16.27
CA ILE A 191 -15.26 -6.15 -16.86
C ILE A 191 -15.14 -5.88 -18.35
N ASN A 192 -15.76 -6.74 -19.16
CA ASN A 192 -15.76 -6.68 -20.61
C ASN A 192 -17.17 -6.79 -21.17
N TYR A 193 -17.48 -6.10 -22.27
CA TYR A 193 -18.73 -6.27 -22.99
C TYR A 193 -18.49 -6.94 -24.34
N ILE A 194 -18.99 -8.18 -24.50
CA ILE A 194 -18.75 -9.02 -25.67
C ILE A 194 -20.07 -9.67 -26.08
N LYS A 195 -20.41 -9.61 -27.38
CA LYS A 195 -21.60 -10.29 -27.94
C LYS A 195 -22.89 -10.04 -27.12
N ASN A 196 -23.14 -8.79 -26.78
CA ASN A 196 -24.32 -8.35 -26.02
C ASN A 196 -24.41 -8.88 -24.57
N LYS A 197 -23.26 -9.25 -23.99
CA LYS A 197 -23.14 -9.72 -22.60
C LYS A 197 -22.01 -8.98 -21.88
N ILE A 198 -22.22 -8.72 -20.60
CA ILE A 198 -21.17 -8.26 -19.69
C ILE A 198 -20.51 -9.50 -19.09
N HIS A 199 -19.18 -9.58 -19.19
CA HIS A 199 -18.34 -10.61 -18.61
C HIS A 199 -17.53 -9.99 -17.47
N ILE A 200 -17.60 -10.60 -16.29
CA ILE A 200 -16.94 -10.13 -15.07
C ILE A 200 -16.09 -11.27 -14.54
N ASN A 201 -14.78 -11.03 -14.45
CA ASN A 201 -13.80 -12.03 -14.00
C ASN A 201 -12.92 -11.47 -12.89
N THR A 202 -12.54 -12.28 -11.92
CA THR A 202 -11.41 -12.01 -11.02
C THR A 202 -10.12 -12.61 -11.58
N VAL A 203 -9.01 -11.87 -11.49
CA VAL A 203 -7.66 -12.34 -11.83
C VAL A 203 -6.66 -11.86 -10.78
N ASP A 204 -5.56 -12.57 -10.60
CA ASP A 204 -4.48 -12.15 -9.72
C ASP A 204 -3.84 -10.84 -10.23
N LEU A 205 -3.51 -9.94 -9.28
CA LEU A 205 -2.80 -8.69 -9.52
C LEU A 205 -1.35 -8.90 -9.98
#